data_AF-A0A924XEJ6-F1
#
_entry.id   AF-A0A924XEJ6-F1
#
_cell.length_a   1.000
_cell.length_b   1.000
_cell.length_c   1.000
_cell.angle_alpha   90.00
_cell.angle_beta   90.00
_cell.angle_gamma   90.00
#
_symmetry.space_group_name_H-M   'P 1'
#
loop_
_entity.id
_entity.type
_entity.pdbx_description
1 polymer ?
#
loop_
_entity_poly.entity_id
_entity_poly.type
_entity_poly.pdbx_seq_one_letter_code
_entity_poly.pdbx_strand_id
1 'polypeptide(L)'
;MSAANPLDAVGPPPPTDDPHAQAEYLTQVLDAFAAIQEPRIKPLRARLLSALAELHDNEDGKGRERHVAAMKAVQIDVYELVITIINQIRTTLKVQLGRGMATPARLGMEKLQKQLGDQVRAMLKTVSALKSTDSAKFAEAARLLEEAQRGMQELQEQID
;
A
#
# COMPACT_ATOMS: atom_id res chain seq x y z
N MET A 1 -6.60 26.74 5.88
CA MET A 1 -7.29 25.59 5.24
C MET A 1 -6.23 24.53 5.04
N SER A 2 -6.25 23.44 5.80
CA SER A 2 -5.31 22.33 5.59
C SER A 2 -5.64 21.71 4.24
N ALA A 3 -4.68 21.59 3.33
CA ALA A 3 -4.89 20.84 2.10
C ALA A 3 -5.26 19.40 2.48
N ALA A 4 -6.37 18.87 1.95
CA ALA A 4 -6.74 17.48 2.16
C ALA A 4 -5.56 16.59 1.73
N ASN A 5 -5.20 15.60 2.55
CA ASN A 5 -4.12 14.69 2.21
C ASN A 5 -4.55 13.90 0.96
N PRO A 6 -3.79 13.93 -0.15
CA PRO A 6 -4.17 13.27 -1.40
C PRO A 6 -4.42 11.76 -1.25
N LEU A 7 -3.84 11.15 -0.22
CA LEU A 7 -4.03 9.74 0.10
C LEU A 7 -5.42 9.44 0.71
N ASP A 8 -6.09 10.44 1.31
CA ASP A 8 -7.43 10.26 1.90
C ASP A 8 -8.51 10.04 0.82
N ALA A 9 -8.23 10.47 -0.42
CA ALA A 9 -9.11 10.28 -1.57
C ALA A 9 -8.94 8.89 -2.23
N VAL A 10 -7.91 8.12 -1.84
CA VAL A 10 -7.68 6.78 -2.36
C VAL A 10 -8.56 5.81 -1.57
N GLY A 11 -9.58 5.26 -2.24
CA GLY A 11 -10.47 4.26 -1.67
C GLY A 11 -9.79 2.91 -1.40
N PRO A 12 -10.53 1.89 -0.90
CA PRO A 12 -10.01 0.53 -0.82
C PRO A 12 -9.76 -0.04 -2.23
N PRO A 13 -8.88 -1.06 -2.37
CA PRO A 13 -8.72 -1.78 -3.63
C PRO A 13 -10.05 -2.40 -4.08
N PRO A 14 -10.33 -2.46 -5.39
CA PRO A 14 -11.59 -2.98 -5.89
C PRO A 14 -11.72 -4.49 -5.63
N PRO A 15 -12.91 -5.01 -5.27
CA PRO A 15 -13.11 -6.41 -4.91
C PRO A 15 -13.25 -7.34 -6.14
N THR A 16 -12.67 -6.95 -7.28
CA THR A 16 -12.79 -7.66 -8.56
C THR A 16 -11.41 -7.98 -9.13
N ASP A 17 -11.31 -9.10 -9.83
CA ASP A 17 -10.14 -9.47 -10.63
C ASP A 17 -10.10 -8.77 -12.00
N ASP A 18 -11.04 -7.86 -12.25
CA ASP A 18 -11.08 -7.05 -13.47
C ASP A 18 -9.79 -6.21 -13.61
N PRO A 19 -9.00 -6.43 -14.68
CA PRO A 19 -7.74 -5.74 -14.85
C PRO A 19 -7.86 -4.22 -14.95
N HIS A 20 -8.94 -3.72 -15.57
CA HIS A 20 -9.17 -2.29 -15.72
C HIS A 20 -9.42 -1.62 -14.38
N ALA A 21 -10.34 -2.17 -13.57
CA ALA A 21 -10.60 -1.65 -12.23
C ALA A 21 -9.34 -1.65 -11.35
N GLN A 22 -8.51 -2.70 -11.41
CA GLN A 22 -7.25 -2.76 -10.67
C GLN A 22 -6.24 -1.69 -11.14
N ALA A 23 -6.17 -1.44 -12.44
CA ALA A 23 -5.25 -0.46 -13.00
C ALA A 23 -5.68 0.99 -12.74
N GLU A 24 -6.97 1.28 -12.76
CA GLU A 24 -7.51 2.57 -12.32
C GLU A 24 -7.18 2.83 -10.85
N TYR A 25 -7.37 1.82 -10.00
CA TYR A 25 -7.00 1.90 -8.59
C TYR A 25 -5.50 2.18 -8.39
N LEU A 26 -4.62 1.44 -9.07
CA LEU A 26 -3.18 1.67 -8.99
C LEU A 26 -2.80 3.06 -9.50
N THR A 27 -3.51 3.59 -10.50
CA THR A 27 -3.29 4.96 -10.99
C THR A 27 -3.61 5.99 -9.91
N GLN A 28 -4.75 5.84 -9.22
CA GLN A 28 -5.13 6.71 -8.11
C GLN A 28 -4.09 6.68 -6.98
N VAL A 29 -3.61 5.50 -6.61
CA VAL A 29 -2.55 5.34 -5.59
C VAL A 29 -1.27 6.07 -6.00
N LEU A 30 -0.80 5.86 -7.23
CA LEU A 30 0.41 6.49 -7.72
C LEU A 30 0.27 8.01 -7.86
N ASP A 31 -0.90 8.50 -8.26
CA ASP A 31 -1.18 9.93 -8.35
C ASP A 31 -1.19 10.60 -6.97
N ALA A 32 -1.74 9.93 -5.95
CA ALA A 32 -1.68 10.41 -4.57
C ALA A 32 -0.24 10.48 -4.04
N PHE A 33 0.60 9.48 -4.32
CA PHE A 33 2.02 9.53 -3.97
C PHE A 33 2.81 10.56 -4.81
N ALA A 34 2.43 10.81 -6.06
CA ALA A 34 3.03 11.85 -6.89
C ALA A 34 2.75 13.25 -6.33
N ALA A 35 1.55 13.48 -5.78
CA ALA A 35 1.15 14.74 -5.17
C ALA A 35 1.99 15.09 -3.92
N ILE A 36 2.53 14.09 -3.22
CA ILE A 36 3.47 14.28 -2.10
C ILE A 36 4.95 14.24 -2.53
N GLN A 37 5.23 14.27 -3.84
CA GLN A 37 6.56 14.34 -4.44
C GLN A 37 7.50 13.15 -4.13
N GLU A 38 6.96 11.93 -3.97
CA GLU A 38 7.81 10.74 -3.75
C GLU A 38 8.60 10.38 -5.04
N PRO A 39 9.95 10.47 -5.04
CA PRO A 39 10.76 10.28 -6.25
C PRO A 39 10.67 8.87 -6.84
N ARG A 40 10.38 7.85 -6.02
CA ARG A 40 10.28 6.45 -6.47
C ARG A 40 9.02 6.15 -7.27
N ILE A 41 8.05 7.07 -7.32
CA ILE A 41 6.77 6.88 -8.01
C ILE A 41 6.87 7.05 -9.51
N LYS A 42 7.70 7.99 -10.01
CA LYS A 42 7.84 8.25 -11.44
C LYS A 42 8.09 6.97 -12.28
N PRO A 43 9.07 6.11 -11.93
CA PRO A 43 9.29 4.88 -12.69
C PRO A 43 8.14 3.87 -12.56
N LEU A 44 7.46 3.81 -11.42
CA LEU A 44 6.29 2.93 -11.23
C LEU A 44 5.11 3.39 -12.09
N ARG A 45 4.86 4.70 -12.14
CA ARG A 45 3.82 5.30 -12.99
C ARG A 45 4.08 5.06 -14.47
N ALA A 46 5.34 5.22 -14.91
CA ALA A 46 5.71 4.92 -16.29
C ALA A 46 5.46 3.43 -16.64
N ARG A 47 5.80 2.51 -15.74
CA ARG A 47 5.53 1.08 -15.93
C ARG A 47 4.04 0.74 -15.93
N LEU A 48 3.24 1.36 -15.06
CA LEU A 48 1.78 1.19 -15.06
C LEU A 48 1.16 1.70 -16.37
N LEU A 49 1.55 2.89 -16.82
CA LEU A 49 1.05 3.45 -18.08
C LEU A 49 1.46 2.61 -19.30
N SER A 50 2.68 2.05 -19.30
CA SER A 50 3.10 1.08 -20.33
C SER A 50 2.22 -0.17 -20.32
N ALA A 51 1.98 -0.75 -19.14
CA ALA A 51 1.14 -1.93 -18.99
C ALA A 51 -0.33 -1.65 -19.40
N LEU A 52 -0.83 -0.44 -19.16
CA LEU A 52 -2.16 0.02 -19.57
C LEU A 52 -2.27 0.26 -21.07
N ALA A 53 -1.28 0.90 -21.69
CA ALA A 53 -1.25 1.15 -23.13
C ALA A 53 -1.24 -0.17 -23.92
N GLU A 54 -0.46 -1.15 -23.47
CA GLU A 54 -0.41 -2.47 -24.10
C GLU A 54 -1.73 -3.26 -23.98
N LEU A 55 -2.51 -3.01 -22.92
CA LEU A 55 -3.81 -3.66 -22.66
C LEU A 55 -4.92 -3.13 -23.58
N HIS A 56 -4.82 -1.90 -24.05
CA HIS A 56 -5.74 -1.31 -25.02
C HIS A 56 -5.50 -1.84 -26.45
N ASP A 57 -4.29 -2.34 -26.73
CA ASP A 57 -3.85 -2.72 -28.08
C ASP A 57 -3.90 -4.24 -28.36
N ASN A 58 -4.09 -5.10 -27.35
CA ASN A 58 -4.05 -6.57 -27.51
C ASN A 58 -5.22 -7.30 -26.81
N GLU A 59 -6.23 -7.72 -27.59
CA GLU A 59 -7.35 -8.58 -27.13
C GLU A 59 -7.08 -10.09 -27.28
N ASP A 60 -5.86 -10.52 -27.60
CA ASP A 60 -5.53 -11.93 -27.73
C ASP A 60 -5.13 -12.56 -26.38
N GLY A 61 -5.48 -13.85 -26.19
CA GLY A 61 -5.37 -14.52 -24.89
C GLY A 61 -3.95 -14.54 -24.29
N LYS A 62 -2.90 -14.46 -25.11
CA LYS A 62 -1.50 -14.36 -24.67
C LYS A 62 -1.09 -12.94 -24.27
N GLY A 63 -1.66 -11.92 -24.90
CA GLY A 63 -1.52 -10.52 -24.48
C GLY A 63 -2.08 -10.32 -23.09
N ARG A 64 -3.32 -10.81 -22.87
CA ARG A 64 -4.00 -10.75 -21.56
C ARG A 64 -3.17 -11.35 -20.41
N GLU A 65 -2.57 -12.53 -20.59
CA GLU A 65 -1.74 -13.16 -19.54
C GLU A 65 -0.48 -12.33 -19.20
N ARG A 66 0.20 -11.79 -20.22
CA ARG A 66 1.37 -10.93 -20.03
C ARG A 66 0.98 -9.64 -19.30
N HIS A 67 -0.18 -9.06 -19.60
CA HIS A 67 -0.64 -7.85 -18.95
C HIS A 67 -1.03 -8.07 -17.50
N VAL A 68 -1.76 -9.16 -17.19
CA VAL A 68 -2.07 -9.53 -15.80
C VAL A 68 -0.78 -9.71 -15.00
N ALA A 69 0.26 -10.33 -15.57
CA ALA A 69 1.56 -10.45 -14.92
C ALA A 69 2.26 -9.08 -14.71
N ALA A 70 2.22 -8.19 -15.71
CA ALA A 70 2.80 -6.85 -15.62
C ALA A 70 2.12 -5.97 -14.56
N MET A 71 0.79 -5.96 -14.51
CA MET A 71 0.05 -5.23 -13.48
C MET A 71 0.31 -5.80 -12.08
N LYS A 72 0.36 -7.13 -11.95
CA LYS A 72 0.70 -7.78 -10.69
C LYS A 72 2.10 -7.38 -10.20
N ALA A 73 3.05 -7.25 -11.12
CA ALA A 73 4.39 -6.75 -10.80
C ALA A 73 4.34 -5.29 -10.31
N VAL A 74 3.56 -4.42 -10.95
CA VAL A 74 3.35 -3.04 -10.47
C VAL A 74 2.70 -3.02 -9.09
N GLN A 75 1.68 -3.85 -8.86
CA GLN A 75 1.02 -3.96 -7.56
C GLN A 75 2.00 -4.39 -6.46
N ILE A 76 2.85 -5.39 -6.73
CA ILE A 76 3.92 -5.81 -5.83
C ILE A 76 4.87 -4.64 -5.52
N ASP A 77 5.33 -3.93 -6.55
CA ASP A 77 6.26 -2.82 -6.40
C ASP A 77 5.65 -1.66 -5.58
N VAL A 78 4.35 -1.39 -5.72
CA VAL A 78 3.62 -0.43 -4.90
C VAL A 78 3.59 -0.87 -3.44
N TYR A 79 3.24 -2.12 -3.14
CA TYR A 79 3.28 -2.63 -1.77
C TYR A 79 4.69 -2.53 -1.16
N GLU A 80 5.74 -2.87 -1.92
CA GLU A 80 7.13 -2.78 -1.47
C GLU A 80 7.55 -1.32 -1.20
N LEU A 81 7.06 -0.36 -1.99
CA LEU A 81 7.27 1.06 -1.74
C LEU A 81 6.58 1.51 -0.44
N VAL A 82 5.30 1.16 -0.24
CA VAL A 82 4.55 1.51 0.98
C VAL A 82 5.22 0.91 2.22
N ILE A 83 5.64 -0.36 2.14
CA ILE A 83 6.40 -1.02 3.21
C ILE A 83 7.68 -0.23 3.54
N THR A 84 8.39 0.24 2.52
CA THR A 84 9.62 1.01 2.71
C THR A 84 9.36 2.34 3.42
N ILE A 85 8.34 3.08 2.99
CA ILE A 85 7.94 4.36 3.61
C ILE A 85 7.54 4.13 5.07
N ILE A 86 6.70 3.13 5.35
CA ILE A 86 6.28 2.83 6.72
C ILE A 86 7.47 2.43 7.59
N ASN A 87 8.42 1.65 7.09
CA ASN A 87 9.62 1.29 7.85
C ASN A 87 10.53 2.51 8.12
N GLN A 88 10.60 3.48 7.22
CA GLN A 88 11.28 4.75 7.47
C GLN A 88 10.59 5.54 8.59
N ILE A 89 9.25 5.65 8.54
CA ILE A 89 8.45 6.30 9.60
C ILE A 89 8.69 5.60 10.95
N ARG A 90 8.61 4.27 10.99
CA ARG A 90 8.86 3.47 12.21
C ARG A 90 10.27 3.68 12.77
N THR A 91 11.27 3.81 11.90
CA THR A 91 12.65 4.10 12.31
C THR A 91 12.75 5.46 12.96
N THR A 92 12.15 6.48 12.36
CA THR A 92 12.08 7.84 12.92
C THR A 92 11.35 7.86 14.27
N LEU A 93 10.20 7.19 14.38
CA LEU A 93 9.46 7.07 15.64
C LEU A 93 10.29 6.40 16.73
N LYS A 94 11.01 5.31 16.40
CA LYS A 94 11.90 4.62 17.35
C LYS A 94 13.00 5.54 17.87
N VAL A 95 13.58 6.37 17.00
CA VAL A 95 14.59 7.37 17.39
C VAL A 95 13.98 8.43 18.31
N GLN A 96 12.78 8.91 18.02
CA GLN A 96 12.08 9.89 18.87
C GLN A 96 11.74 9.33 20.25
N LEU A 97 11.24 8.09 20.31
CA LEU A 97 10.96 7.38 21.57
C LEU A 97 12.21 7.22 22.45
N GLY A 98 13.38 7.05 21.83
CA GLY A 98 14.66 6.94 22.53
C GLY A 98 15.18 8.25 23.14
N ARG A 99 14.65 9.42 22.73
CA ARG A 99 15.15 10.75 23.16
C ARG A 99 14.51 11.30 24.44
N GLY A 100 13.65 10.52 25.10
CA GLY A 100 12.95 10.95 26.30
C GLY A 100 11.70 11.76 25.94
N MET A 101 10.53 11.16 26.15
CA MET A 101 9.23 11.74 25.83
C MET A 101 8.31 11.57 27.04
N ALA A 102 7.38 12.51 27.25
CA ALA A 102 6.39 12.41 28.32
C ALA A 102 5.56 11.12 28.17
N THR A 103 5.28 10.44 29.29
CA THR A 103 4.66 9.10 29.31
C THR A 103 3.40 8.95 28.45
N PRO A 104 2.44 9.90 28.42
CA PRO A 104 1.26 9.77 27.56
C PRO A 104 1.59 9.84 26.07
N ALA A 105 2.44 10.79 25.65
CA ALA A 105 2.88 10.92 24.27
C ALA A 105 3.71 9.71 23.81
N ARG A 106 4.52 9.16 24.73
CA ARG A 106 5.29 7.95 24.51
C ARG A 106 4.38 6.74 24.23
N LEU A 107 3.35 6.52 25.04
CA LEU A 107 2.41 5.41 24.86
C LEU A 107 1.67 5.50 23.52
N GLY A 108 1.24 6.70 23.11
CA GLY A 108 0.63 6.92 21.80
C GLY A 108 1.59 6.57 20.64
N MET A 109 2.85 7.01 20.72
CA MET A 109 3.85 6.69 19.71
C MET A 109 4.27 5.21 19.69
N GLU A 110 4.33 4.54 20.84
CA GLU A 110 4.59 3.10 20.92
C GLU A 110 3.45 2.29 20.28
N LYS A 111 2.20 2.68 20.53
CA LYS A 111 1.03 2.10 19.85
C LYS A 111 1.10 2.32 18.34
N LEU A 112 1.38 3.55 17.88
CA LEU A 112 1.53 3.85 16.46
C LEU A 112 2.64 3.01 15.80
N GLN A 113 3.80 2.91 16.43
CA GLN A 113 4.92 2.12 15.92
C GLN A 113 4.56 0.62 15.80
N LYS A 114 3.76 0.10 16.75
CA LYS A 114 3.24 -1.27 16.70
C LYS A 114 2.26 -1.43 15.54
N GLN A 115 1.26 -0.57 15.40
CA GLN A 115 0.25 -0.68 14.34
C GLN A 115 0.86 -0.58 12.94
N LEU A 116 1.80 0.35 12.74
CA LEU A 116 2.58 0.43 11.50
C LEU A 116 3.38 -0.85 11.24
N GLY A 117 3.88 -1.52 12.29
CA GLY A 117 4.54 -2.81 12.18
C GLY A 117 3.58 -3.94 11.79
N ASP A 118 2.37 -3.94 12.33
CA ASP A 118 1.31 -4.91 12.01
C ASP A 118 0.89 -4.75 10.54
N GLN A 119 0.73 -3.51 10.07
CA GLN A 119 0.43 -3.19 8.67
C GLN A 119 1.53 -3.66 7.71
N VAL A 120 2.81 -3.43 8.04
CA VAL A 120 3.95 -3.94 7.25
C VAL A 120 3.93 -5.47 7.16
N ARG A 121 3.64 -6.16 8.28
CA ARG A 121 3.53 -7.64 8.27
C ARG A 121 2.41 -8.12 7.37
N ALA A 122 1.25 -7.47 7.42
CA ALA A 122 0.13 -7.77 6.54
C ALA A 122 0.50 -7.57 5.06
N MET A 123 1.11 -6.44 4.71
CA MET A 123 1.53 -6.17 3.33
C MET A 123 2.60 -7.14 2.83
N LEU A 124 3.56 -7.55 3.67
CA LEU A 124 4.55 -8.57 3.31
C LEU A 124 3.89 -9.92 3.01
N LYS A 125 2.83 -10.29 3.74
CA LYS A 125 2.02 -11.47 3.47
C LYS A 125 1.26 -11.34 2.15
N THR A 126 0.69 -10.17 1.86
CA THR A 126 0.06 -9.89 0.57
C THR A 126 1.05 -10.03 -0.60
N VAL A 127 2.24 -9.45 -0.49
CA VAL A 127 3.31 -9.59 -1.49
C VAL A 127 3.69 -11.07 -1.68
N SER A 128 3.81 -11.83 -0.59
CA SER A 128 4.10 -13.27 -0.66
C SER A 128 2.99 -14.05 -1.37
N ALA A 129 1.72 -13.75 -1.06
CA ALA A 129 0.55 -14.37 -1.71
C ALA A 129 0.50 -14.05 -3.21
N LEU A 130 0.72 -12.78 -3.57
CA LEU A 130 0.85 -12.33 -4.96
C LEU A 130 1.97 -13.08 -5.68
N LYS A 131 3.10 -13.36 -5.02
CA LYS A 131 4.21 -14.10 -5.64
C LYS A 131 3.94 -15.61 -5.79
N SER A 132 3.04 -16.23 -5.02
CA SER A 132 2.96 -17.70 -4.92
C SER A 132 1.69 -18.39 -5.46
N THR A 133 0.79 -17.70 -6.18
CA THR A 133 -0.48 -18.27 -6.74
C THR A 133 -1.34 -19.07 -5.73
N ASP A 134 -1.14 -18.85 -4.43
CA ASP A 134 -1.68 -19.67 -3.35
C ASP A 134 -2.82 -18.92 -2.67
N SER A 135 -4.05 -19.37 -2.89
CA SER A 135 -5.28 -18.73 -2.41
C SER A 135 -5.38 -18.69 -0.87
N ALA A 136 -4.79 -19.66 -0.15
CA ALA A 136 -4.81 -19.66 1.31
C ALA A 136 -3.99 -18.48 1.88
N LYS A 137 -2.87 -18.14 1.22
CA LYS A 137 -2.05 -16.98 1.61
C LYS A 137 -2.75 -15.66 1.36
N PHE A 138 -3.63 -15.58 0.36
CA PHE A 138 -4.43 -14.38 0.11
C PHE A 138 -5.45 -14.15 1.24
N ALA A 139 -6.15 -15.19 1.68
CA ALA A 139 -7.10 -15.08 2.79
C ALA A 139 -6.41 -14.66 4.10
N GLU A 140 -5.24 -15.25 4.40
CA GLU A 140 -4.44 -14.86 5.57
C GLU A 140 -3.98 -13.40 5.48
N ALA A 141 -3.49 -12.97 4.32
CA ALA A 141 -3.03 -11.60 4.08
C ALA A 141 -4.16 -10.57 4.19
N ALA A 142 -5.34 -10.86 3.63
CA ALA A 142 -6.53 -10.02 3.72
C ALA A 142 -6.97 -9.84 5.17
N ARG A 143 -7.06 -10.93 5.93
CA ARG A 143 -7.39 -10.90 7.36
C ARG A 143 -6.42 -10.04 8.16
N LEU A 144 -5.11 -10.17 7.91
CA LEU A 144 -4.09 -9.35 8.57
C LEU A 144 -4.17 -7.87 8.19
N LEU A 145 -4.54 -7.56 6.93
CA LEU A 145 -4.74 -6.18 6.49
C LEU A 145 -5.94 -5.54 7.19
N GLU A 146 -7.06 -6.26 7.28
CA GLU A 146 -8.25 -5.81 8.02
C GLU A 146 -7.95 -5.58 9.51
N GLU A 147 -7.23 -6.50 10.15
CA GLU A 147 -6.82 -6.35 11.55
C GLU A 147 -5.92 -5.12 11.75
N ALA A 148 -4.96 -4.90 10.86
CA ALA A 148 -4.08 -3.73 10.93
C ALA A 148 -4.83 -2.41 10.66
N GLN A 149 -5.77 -2.40 9.72
CA GLN A 149 -6.61 -1.24 9.43
C GLN A 149 -7.51 -0.89 10.62
N ARG A 150 -8.15 -1.89 11.24
CA ARG A 150 -8.96 -1.68 12.44
C ARG A 150 -8.11 -1.12 13.58
N GLY A 151 -6.92 -1.69 13.81
CA GLY A 151 -6.01 -1.20 14.84
C GLY A 151 -5.52 0.24 14.59
N MET A 152 -5.42 0.67 13.34
CA MET A 152 -5.12 2.07 12.99
C MET A 152 -6.33 3.00 13.20
N GLN A 153 -7.54 2.57 12.85
CA GLN A 153 -8.77 3.33 13.12
C GLN A 153 -8.99 3.54 14.62
N GLU A 154 -8.89 2.47 15.42
CA GLU A 154 -8.99 2.54 16.88
C GLU A 154 -7.95 3.48 17.50
N LEU A 155 -6.75 3.55 16.90
CA LEU A 155 -5.72 4.48 17.34
C LEU A 155 -6.06 5.93 16.97
N GLN A 156 -6.62 6.16 15.79
CA GLN A 156 -7.04 7.48 15.35
C GLN A 156 -8.18 8.03 16.23
N GLU A 157 -9.18 7.21 16.55
CA GLU A 157 -10.27 7.54 17.48
C GLU A 157 -9.80 7.83 18.92
N GLN A 158 -8.61 7.37 19.30
CA GLN A 158 -8.00 7.65 20.62
C GLN A 158 -7.17 8.94 20.63
N ILE A 159 -6.83 9.47 19.46
CA ILE A 159 -5.97 10.67 19.30
C ILE A 159 -6.82 11.91 19.00
N ASP A 160 -7.94 11.75 18.29
CA ASP A 160 -8.94 12.80 18.02
C ASP A 160 -9.87 13.05 19.23
#